data_AF-A0A2U1FSQ2-F1
#
_entry.id   AF-A0A2U1FSQ2-F1
#
_cell.length_a   1.000
_cell.length_b   1.000
_cell.length_c   1.000
_cell.angle_alpha   90.00
_cell.angle_beta   90.00
_cell.angle_gamma   90.00
#
_symmetry.space_group_name_H-M   'P 1'
#
loop_
_entity.id
_entity.type
_entity.pdbx_description
1 polymer ?
#
loop_
_entity_poly.entity_id
_entity_poly.type
_entity_poly.pdbx_seq_one_letter_code
_entity_poly.pdbx_strand_id
1 'polypeptide(L)'
;MKEISRLFLVVLAAIGFVLASGSCSDDFDKYADSPNDRAEYSVDTVKFDTLFSRVSSSTQVLMVYNRLNRSLRLSEVELVGGKTRGYRVNVDGHVGTKFSDLTILPKDSMFIFIEATFPEGESDDPVEVKDSLRFLINGRTDFVLLQGFRQNVDEVGSLIIERDTTFGATRPTLLRDSIVVRSGATLTLPAGSRILMANNAHIMVRGRLIAEGTPAQRIMIENLRHDLLLQDVPYTLVPGQWGGISISEESKGNELRYTTIRNGRWGIIAEGGTDVSTPKLLMQGCMVTNIKGTGVAASGGLIRIENSEISNTSGYTLALFGSVCELIQSTICNFYRWDTRQGEALRYVSAFAPEVAGGAYIPSSGSRLVLSNSIIDGSRSVVKIGDKESGGEIALSDGSTDGNEAAVLSRMTMRNSYMRARSSILSGGISVMEADKENLVDSTYYCVGYDLEKKKYNFRYDYHPLPKAPFVGLADPTVMSAYPTDLTGTPRRTATVGAYEVKPRP
;
A
#
# COMPACT_ATOMS: atom_id res chain seq x y z
N MET A 1 76.40 43.38 -16.29
CA MET A 1 75.32 43.47 -17.31
C MET A 1 75.29 42.29 -18.29
N LYS A 2 76.42 41.81 -18.84
CA LYS A 2 76.42 40.69 -19.81
C LYS A 2 75.99 39.32 -19.24
N GLU A 3 76.33 39.02 -17.98
CA GLU A 3 75.92 37.75 -17.30
C GLU A 3 74.41 37.69 -17.01
N ILE A 4 73.81 38.81 -16.59
CA ILE A 4 72.36 38.90 -16.31
C ILE A 4 71.53 38.76 -17.60
N SER A 5 72.03 39.29 -18.72
CA SER A 5 71.41 39.14 -20.04
C SER A 5 71.37 37.69 -20.54
N ARG A 6 72.40 36.89 -20.24
CA ARG A 6 72.44 35.46 -20.61
C ARG A 6 71.49 34.63 -19.75
N LEU A 7 71.44 34.90 -18.44
CA LEU A 7 70.51 34.21 -17.54
C LEU A 7 69.05 34.50 -17.91
N PHE A 8 68.74 35.75 -18.28
CA PHE A 8 67.40 36.16 -18.71
C PHE A 8 66.97 35.44 -20.01
N LEU A 9 67.89 35.27 -20.96
CA LEU A 9 67.65 34.55 -22.21
C LEU A 9 67.43 33.05 -21.99
N VAL A 10 68.16 32.43 -21.05
CA VAL A 10 67.97 31.01 -20.69
C VAL A 10 66.63 30.79 -19.98
N VAL A 11 66.22 31.69 -19.09
CA VAL A 11 64.92 31.62 -18.42
C VAL A 11 63.77 31.82 -19.41
N LEU A 12 63.89 32.75 -20.37
CA LEU A 12 62.91 32.93 -21.45
C LEU A 12 62.83 31.70 -22.37
N ALA A 13 63.96 31.07 -22.70
CA ALA A 13 63.99 29.84 -23.48
C ALA A 13 63.38 28.65 -22.72
N ALA A 14 63.62 28.55 -21.40
CA ALA A 14 63.01 27.52 -20.55
C ALA A 14 61.50 27.71 -20.39
N ILE A 15 61.03 28.95 -20.22
CA ILE A 15 59.59 29.28 -20.18
C ILE A 15 58.95 28.99 -21.55
N GLY A 16 59.63 29.33 -22.65
CA GLY A 16 59.19 28.99 -24.00
C GLY A 16 59.09 27.49 -24.25
N PHE A 17 60.02 26.69 -23.70
CA PHE A 17 60.00 25.23 -23.81
C PHE A 17 58.90 24.58 -22.96
N VAL A 18 58.63 25.12 -21.76
CA VAL A 18 57.52 24.68 -20.89
C VAL A 18 56.16 25.05 -21.50
N LEU A 19 56.04 26.22 -22.14
CA LEU A 19 54.82 26.62 -22.85
C LEU A 19 54.62 25.85 -24.16
N ALA A 20 55.69 25.44 -24.84
CA ALA A 20 55.61 24.64 -26.07
C ALA A 20 55.35 23.14 -25.83
N SER A 21 55.55 22.65 -24.60
CA SER A 21 55.21 21.26 -24.21
C SER A 21 53.80 21.14 -23.62
N GLY A 22 53.09 22.25 -23.44
CA GLY A 22 51.64 22.28 -23.22
C GLY A 22 50.88 22.14 -24.54
N SER A 23 51.08 21.03 -25.27
CA SER A 23 50.12 20.64 -26.29
C SER A 23 48.82 20.29 -25.56
N CYS A 24 47.90 21.25 -25.53
CA CYS A 24 46.49 20.98 -25.25
C CYS A 24 46.06 20.00 -26.34
N SER A 25 45.87 18.73 -25.99
CA SER A 25 45.46 17.72 -26.95
C SER A 25 44.06 18.06 -27.45
N ASP A 26 43.91 18.32 -28.75
CA ASP A 26 42.64 18.49 -29.48
C ASP A 26 41.75 17.22 -29.49
N ASP A 27 42.01 16.26 -28.59
CA ASP A 27 41.30 14.98 -28.53
C ASP A 27 39.89 15.10 -27.92
N PHE A 28 39.54 16.26 -27.34
CA PHE A 28 38.18 16.55 -26.89
C PHE A 28 37.19 16.79 -28.04
N ASP A 29 37.68 17.16 -29.23
CA ASP A 29 36.84 17.44 -30.41
C ASP A 29 36.66 16.24 -31.34
N LYS A 30 37.31 15.10 -31.05
CA LYS A 30 37.24 13.90 -31.90
C LYS A 30 36.18 12.92 -31.43
N TYR A 31 35.40 12.42 -32.37
CA TYR A 31 34.45 11.35 -32.11
C TYR A 31 35.15 9.99 -32.07
N ALA A 32 34.62 9.12 -31.22
CA ALA A 32 34.87 7.69 -31.27
C ALA A 32 34.27 7.11 -32.56
N ASP A 33 35.10 6.50 -33.40
CA ASP A 33 34.83 6.15 -34.79
C ASP A 33 35.02 4.65 -35.09
N SER A 34 35.47 3.87 -34.11
CA SER A 34 35.62 2.42 -34.26
C SER A 34 34.27 1.70 -34.18
N PRO A 35 34.04 0.63 -34.95
CA PRO A 35 32.88 -0.25 -34.77
C PRO A 35 32.80 -0.93 -33.40
N ASN A 36 33.90 -0.94 -32.63
CA ASN A 36 33.96 -1.45 -31.27
C ASN A 36 33.66 -0.39 -30.20
N ASP A 37 33.58 0.89 -30.57
CA ASP A 37 33.19 1.97 -29.67
C ASP A 37 31.66 1.91 -29.49
N ARG A 38 31.21 1.61 -28.27
CA ARG A 38 29.78 1.37 -27.96
C ARG A 38 29.31 2.23 -26.81
N ALA A 39 28.01 2.48 -26.80
CA ALA A 39 27.32 2.93 -25.61
C ALA A 39 27.12 1.75 -24.65
N GLU A 40 27.05 2.06 -23.35
CA GLU A 40 26.57 1.14 -22.32
C GLU A 40 25.19 1.61 -21.86
N TYR A 41 24.29 0.67 -21.56
CA TYR A 41 22.91 0.97 -21.16
C TYR A 41 22.72 0.61 -19.69
N SER A 42 21.93 1.38 -18.94
CA SER A 42 21.62 1.05 -17.55
C SER A 42 20.87 -0.27 -17.39
N VAL A 43 20.11 -0.68 -18.42
CA VAL A 43 19.36 -1.93 -18.49
C VAL A 43 19.30 -2.42 -19.94
N ASP A 44 19.09 -3.73 -20.13
CA ASP A 44 18.80 -4.35 -21.43
C ASP A 44 17.30 -4.27 -21.79
N THR A 45 16.44 -4.22 -20.77
CA THR A 45 14.99 -4.14 -20.89
C THR A 45 14.43 -3.10 -19.92
N VAL A 46 13.72 -2.11 -20.45
CA VAL A 46 12.91 -1.19 -19.65
C VAL A 46 11.54 -1.82 -19.44
N LYS A 47 11.26 -2.18 -18.19
CA LYS A 47 10.02 -2.87 -17.80
C LYS A 47 9.00 -1.90 -17.22
N PHE A 48 7.76 -2.06 -17.64
CA PHE A 48 6.58 -1.45 -17.08
C PHE A 48 5.74 -2.54 -16.40
N ASP A 49 5.06 -2.18 -15.32
CA ASP A 49 4.09 -3.08 -14.69
C ASP A 49 2.84 -3.25 -15.60
N THR A 50 1.82 -3.95 -15.09
CA THR A 50 0.50 -4.02 -15.70
C THR A 50 -0.13 -2.64 -15.68
N LEU A 51 -0.30 -2.08 -16.87
CA LEU A 51 -0.98 -0.82 -17.12
C LEU A 51 -2.42 -1.11 -17.52
N PHE A 52 -3.34 -0.41 -16.87
CA PHE A 52 -4.74 -0.45 -17.24
C PHE A 52 -4.96 0.34 -18.53
N SER A 53 -5.83 -0.16 -19.41
CA SER A 53 -6.12 0.50 -20.68
C SER A 53 -6.50 1.96 -20.47
N ARG A 54 -5.97 2.87 -21.29
CA ARG A 54 -6.20 4.33 -21.23
C ARG A 54 -5.62 5.03 -19.99
N VAL A 55 -4.74 4.36 -19.23
CA VAL A 55 -3.99 4.94 -18.11
C VAL A 55 -2.51 5.08 -18.50
N SER A 56 -1.94 6.25 -18.22
CA SER A 56 -0.51 6.49 -18.42
C SER A 56 0.32 5.87 -17.30
N SER A 57 1.47 5.30 -17.66
CA SER A 57 2.47 4.86 -16.70
C SER A 57 3.14 6.03 -15.99
N SER A 58 3.89 5.71 -14.93
CA SER A 58 5.01 6.55 -14.50
C SER A 58 6.10 6.58 -15.58
N THR A 59 6.92 7.64 -15.55
CA THR A 59 8.07 7.77 -16.44
C THR A 59 9.19 6.85 -15.98
N GLN A 60 9.65 5.97 -16.87
CA GLN A 60 10.86 5.16 -16.69
C GLN A 60 12.07 5.88 -17.27
N VAL A 61 13.22 5.69 -16.66
CA VAL A 61 14.48 6.33 -17.07
C VAL A 61 15.46 5.27 -17.56
N LEU A 62 15.91 5.41 -18.80
CA LEU A 62 17.04 4.69 -19.37
C LEU A 62 18.23 5.64 -19.44
N MET A 63 19.35 5.25 -18.83
CA MET A 63 20.61 5.98 -19.00
C MET A 63 21.45 5.31 -20.08
N VAL A 64 21.98 6.13 -20.98
CA VAL A 64 22.92 5.73 -22.03
C VAL A 64 24.27 6.35 -21.70
N TYR A 65 25.28 5.53 -21.46
CA TYR A 65 26.60 5.95 -21.00
C TYR A 65 27.62 5.90 -22.13
N ASN A 66 28.41 6.96 -22.24
CA ASN A 66 29.66 6.93 -22.97
C ASN A 66 30.82 6.68 -21.98
N ARG A 67 31.30 5.44 -21.93
CA ARG A 67 32.46 5.08 -21.08
C ARG A 67 33.81 5.41 -21.71
N LEU A 68 33.83 5.93 -22.93
CA LEU A 68 35.06 6.22 -23.66
C LEU A 68 35.66 7.56 -23.21
N ASN A 69 36.92 7.80 -23.60
CA ASN A 69 37.60 9.09 -23.39
C ASN A 69 37.37 10.07 -24.56
N ARG A 70 36.52 9.73 -25.53
CA ARG A 70 36.17 10.51 -26.72
C ARG A 70 34.65 10.64 -26.81
N SER A 71 34.16 11.68 -27.49
CA SER A 71 32.73 11.90 -27.70
C SER A 71 32.13 10.75 -28.52
N LEU A 72 30.93 10.29 -28.16
CA LEU A 72 30.22 9.24 -28.87
C LEU A 72 29.03 9.85 -29.61
N ARG A 73 28.95 9.63 -30.93
CA ARG A 73 27.81 10.06 -31.75
C ARG A 73 26.84 8.91 -31.96
N LEU A 74 25.61 9.11 -31.51
CA LEU A 74 24.46 8.30 -31.86
C LEU A 74 23.91 8.86 -33.18
N SER A 75 24.23 8.19 -34.28
CA SER A 75 23.70 8.57 -35.61
C SER A 75 22.18 8.57 -35.61
N GLU A 76 21.58 7.59 -34.91
CA GLU A 76 20.14 7.50 -34.76
C GLU A 76 19.73 6.84 -33.44
N VAL A 77 18.66 7.37 -32.85
CA VAL A 77 17.86 6.67 -31.83
C VAL A 77 16.43 6.61 -32.33
N GLU A 78 15.85 5.41 -32.43
CA GLU A 78 14.49 5.21 -32.97
C GLU A 78 13.65 4.33 -32.03
N LEU A 79 12.43 4.77 -31.74
CA LEU A 79 11.37 3.92 -31.20
C LEU A 79 10.74 3.14 -32.35
N VAL A 80 11.07 1.85 -32.46
CA VAL A 80 10.82 1.03 -33.66
C VAL A 80 9.34 0.94 -34.02
N GLY A 81 8.45 0.77 -33.04
CA GLY A 81 7.00 0.75 -33.24
C GLY A 81 6.38 2.13 -33.46
N GLY A 82 7.17 3.20 -33.43
CA GLY A 82 6.71 4.58 -33.50
C GLY A 82 5.65 4.85 -32.42
N LYS A 83 4.51 5.43 -32.80
CA LYS A 83 3.40 5.71 -31.87
C LYS A 83 2.40 4.57 -31.73
N THR A 84 2.56 3.47 -32.48
CA THR A 84 1.52 2.43 -32.63
C THR A 84 1.42 1.49 -31.43
N ARG A 85 2.50 1.32 -30.68
CA ARG A 85 2.58 0.41 -29.53
C ARG A 85 2.25 1.07 -28.19
N GLY A 86 1.91 2.36 -28.19
CA GLY A 86 1.53 3.12 -26.99
C GLY A 86 2.72 3.63 -26.15
N TYR A 87 3.97 3.35 -26.56
CA TYR A 87 5.16 3.94 -25.96
C TYR A 87 5.41 5.36 -26.47
N ARG A 88 5.94 6.21 -25.59
CA ARG A 88 6.40 7.57 -25.89
C ARG A 88 7.78 7.75 -25.29
N VAL A 89 8.65 8.44 -26.02
CA VAL A 89 10.00 8.71 -25.54
C VAL A 89 10.36 10.19 -25.66
N ASN A 90 11.12 10.65 -24.68
CA ASN A 90 11.85 11.90 -24.69
C ASN A 90 13.34 11.57 -24.58
N VAL A 91 14.12 11.98 -25.58
CA VAL A 91 15.57 11.77 -25.63
C VAL A 91 16.22 13.14 -25.47
N ASP A 92 16.97 13.30 -24.37
CA ASP A 92 17.70 14.53 -24.06
C ASP A 92 16.86 15.82 -24.19
N GLY A 93 15.67 15.80 -23.60
CA GLY A 93 14.73 16.93 -23.59
C GLY A 93 13.78 16.99 -24.80
N HIS A 94 14.02 16.21 -25.85
CA HIS A 94 13.23 16.26 -27.09
C HIS A 94 12.24 15.09 -27.18
N VAL A 95 10.96 15.36 -27.44
CA VAL A 95 9.93 14.34 -27.64
C VAL A 95 9.87 13.92 -29.10
N GLY A 96 9.83 12.62 -29.37
CA GLY A 96 9.83 12.11 -30.74
C GLY A 96 9.76 10.59 -30.81
N THR A 97 9.88 10.07 -32.03
CA THR A 97 10.03 8.62 -32.28
C THR A 97 11.34 8.29 -33.01
N LYS A 98 12.05 9.31 -33.49
CA LYS A 98 13.30 9.21 -34.18
C LYS A 98 14.11 10.47 -33.90
N PHE A 99 15.38 10.28 -33.57
CA PHE A 99 16.32 11.31 -33.17
C PHE A 99 17.62 11.03 -33.90
N SER A 100 18.34 12.07 -34.30
CA SER A 100 19.54 11.92 -35.11
C SER A 100 20.63 12.82 -34.59
N ASP A 101 21.86 12.40 -34.79
CA ASP A 101 23.06 13.17 -34.49
C ASP A 101 23.17 13.64 -33.03
N LEU A 102 22.85 12.74 -32.11
CA LEU A 102 22.98 13.01 -30.68
C LEU A 102 24.41 12.71 -30.23
N THR A 103 24.98 13.60 -29.43
CA THR A 103 26.36 13.48 -28.93
C THR A 103 26.35 13.27 -27.43
N ILE A 104 27.08 12.24 -26.96
CA ILE A 104 27.39 12.03 -25.55
C ILE A 104 28.87 12.34 -25.34
N LEU A 105 29.18 13.31 -24.48
CA LEU A 105 30.55 13.73 -24.18
C LEU A 105 31.38 12.61 -23.54
N PRO A 106 32.72 12.70 -23.53
CA PRO A 106 33.59 11.72 -22.89
C PRO A 106 33.21 11.51 -21.42
N LYS A 107 33.10 10.25 -20.99
CA LYS A 107 32.74 9.87 -19.62
C LYS A 107 31.39 10.41 -19.14
N ASP A 108 30.52 10.80 -20.06
CA ASP A 108 29.21 11.37 -19.75
C ASP A 108 28.07 10.39 -20.06
N SER A 109 26.84 10.83 -19.81
CA SER A 109 25.62 10.06 -20.03
C SER A 109 24.48 10.92 -20.53
N MET A 110 23.51 10.27 -21.17
CA MET A 110 22.26 10.85 -21.64
C MET A 110 21.08 10.18 -20.97
N PHE A 111 20.05 10.95 -20.67
CA PHE A 111 18.76 10.45 -20.20
C PHE A 111 17.79 10.22 -21.34
N ILE A 112 17.13 9.07 -21.31
CA ILE A 112 15.94 8.78 -22.11
C ILE A 112 14.79 8.50 -21.16
N PHE A 113 13.76 9.33 -21.24
CA PHE A 113 12.52 9.18 -20.48
C PHE A 113 11.49 8.45 -21.33
N ILE A 114 10.87 7.42 -20.76
CA ILE A 114 10.00 6.49 -21.48
C ILE A 114 8.69 6.37 -20.70
N GLU A 115 7.57 6.55 -21.39
CA GLU A 115 6.23 6.36 -20.85
C GLU A 115 5.43 5.43 -21.73
N ALA A 116 4.39 4.83 -21.17
CA ALA A 116 3.44 4.00 -21.91
C ALA A 116 2.00 4.38 -21.56
N THR A 117 1.14 4.43 -22.57
CA THR A 117 -0.32 4.44 -22.43
C THR A 117 -0.89 3.49 -23.46
N PHE A 118 -1.40 2.34 -23.01
CA PHE A 118 -1.95 1.34 -23.91
C PHE A 118 -3.44 1.58 -24.18
N PRO A 119 -3.89 1.56 -25.45
CA PRO A 119 -5.32 1.56 -25.76
C PRO A 119 -5.95 0.24 -25.31
N GLU A 120 -7.28 0.18 -25.25
CA GLU A 120 -8.01 -1.09 -25.06
C GLU A 120 -7.67 -2.07 -26.20
N GLY A 121 -7.60 -3.36 -25.89
CA GLY A 121 -7.37 -4.41 -26.90
C GLY A 121 -8.41 -5.51 -26.84
N GLU A 122 -8.25 -6.55 -27.67
CA GLU A 122 -9.23 -7.63 -27.84
C GLU A 122 -9.41 -8.53 -26.59
N SER A 123 -8.37 -8.68 -25.77
CA SER A 123 -8.35 -9.57 -24.61
C SER A 123 -8.45 -8.78 -23.32
N ASP A 124 -9.31 -9.25 -22.41
CA ASP A 124 -9.46 -8.72 -21.06
C ASP A 124 -8.41 -9.25 -20.08
N ASP A 125 -7.82 -10.41 -20.38
CA ASP A 125 -6.65 -10.93 -19.66
C ASP A 125 -5.42 -10.03 -19.91
N PRO A 126 -4.48 -9.93 -18.95
CA PRO A 126 -3.24 -9.18 -19.14
C PRO A 126 -2.45 -9.65 -20.38
N VAL A 127 -2.25 -8.74 -21.34
CA VAL A 127 -1.50 -9.00 -22.57
C VAL A 127 -0.18 -8.25 -22.57
N GLU A 128 0.90 -8.94 -22.89
CA GLU A 128 2.22 -8.33 -23.07
C GLU A 128 2.25 -7.40 -24.30
N VAL A 129 2.76 -6.19 -24.12
CA VAL A 129 3.05 -5.22 -25.17
C VAL A 129 4.56 -5.01 -25.19
N LYS A 130 5.17 -5.15 -26.38
CA LYS A 130 6.61 -4.98 -26.60
C LYS A 130 6.88 -3.94 -27.67
N ASP A 131 8.00 -3.24 -27.51
CA ASP A 131 8.62 -2.38 -28.51
C ASP A 131 10.15 -2.35 -28.27
N SER A 132 10.91 -1.58 -29.03
CA SER A 132 12.36 -1.47 -28.83
C SER A 132 12.84 -0.07 -29.16
N LEU A 133 13.85 0.38 -28.41
CA LEU A 133 14.69 1.51 -28.81
C LEU A 133 15.88 0.97 -29.57
N ARG A 134 16.00 1.38 -30.84
CA ARG A 134 17.13 1.08 -31.71
C ARG A 134 18.14 2.21 -31.65
N PHE A 135 19.41 1.86 -31.45
CA PHE A 135 20.53 2.79 -31.42
C PHE A 135 21.47 2.48 -32.60
N LEU A 136 21.78 3.48 -33.43
CA LEU A 136 22.77 3.38 -34.50
C LEU A 136 24.03 4.16 -34.10
N ILE A 137 25.13 3.46 -33.88
CA ILE A 137 26.41 4.01 -33.43
C ILE A 137 27.51 3.44 -34.32
N ASN A 138 28.28 4.29 -35.00
CA ASN A 138 29.41 3.87 -35.85
C ASN A 138 29.06 2.73 -36.84
N GLY A 139 27.86 2.77 -37.42
CA GLY A 139 27.36 1.76 -38.36
C GLY A 139 26.85 0.47 -37.73
N ARG A 140 26.89 0.34 -36.39
CA ARG A 140 26.35 -0.79 -35.64
C ARG A 140 24.99 -0.46 -35.05
N THR A 141 24.10 -1.45 -35.02
CA THR A 141 22.80 -1.37 -34.39
C THR A 141 22.75 -2.13 -33.07
N ASP A 142 22.36 -1.44 -32.00
CA ASP A 142 22.05 -2.03 -30.70
C ASP A 142 20.57 -1.78 -30.34
N PHE A 143 20.01 -2.59 -29.44
CA PHE A 143 18.60 -2.51 -29.03
C PHE A 143 18.45 -2.55 -27.51
N VAL A 144 17.52 -1.75 -27.00
CA VAL A 144 16.97 -1.88 -25.64
C VAL A 144 15.49 -2.23 -25.76
N LEU A 145 15.07 -3.32 -25.12
CA LEU A 145 13.68 -3.79 -25.17
C LEU A 145 12.79 -2.92 -24.28
N LEU A 146 11.60 -2.58 -24.77
CA LEU A 146 10.52 -2.03 -23.95
C LEU A 146 9.48 -3.13 -23.74
N GLN A 147 9.11 -3.38 -22.49
CA GLN A 147 8.18 -4.45 -22.13
C GLN A 147 7.17 -3.94 -21.10
N GLY A 148 5.88 -4.06 -21.38
CA GLY A 148 4.80 -3.77 -20.43
C GLY A 148 3.64 -4.73 -20.61
N PHE A 149 2.66 -4.67 -19.72
CA PHE A 149 1.43 -5.47 -19.83
C PHE A 149 0.22 -4.54 -19.87
N ARG A 150 -0.77 -4.87 -20.70
CA ARG A 150 -2.05 -4.18 -20.77
C ARG A 150 -3.14 -5.04 -20.14
N GLN A 151 -3.95 -4.46 -19.25
CA GLN A 151 -5.22 -5.02 -18.80
C GLN A 151 -6.36 -4.07 -19.15
N ASN A 152 -7.42 -4.56 -19.80
CA ASN A 152 -8.61 -3.75 -20.07
C ASN A 152 -9.37 -3.43 -18.78
N VAL A 153 -9.99 -2.25 -18.72
CA VAL A 153 -10.81 -1.81 -17.58
C VAL A 153 -12.11 -1.17 -18.02
N ASP A 154 -13.15 -1.35 -17.21
CA ASP A 154 -14.37 -0.57 -17.30
C ASP A 154 -14.17 0.75 -16.56
N GLU A 155 -14.26 1.87 -17.26
CA GLU A 155 -13.96 3.17 -16.69
C GLU A 155 -15.25 3.88 -16.26
N VAL A 156 -15.26 4.34 -15.01
CA VAL A 156 -16.35 5.08 -14.39
C VAL A 156 -15.80 6.42 -13.90
N GLY A 157 -16.41 7.52 -14.32
CA GLY A 157 -16.10 8.86 -13.83
C GLY A 157 -16.63 9.06 -12.42
N SER A 158 -17.77 9.73 -12.32
CA SER A 158 -18.63 9.73 -11.14
C SER A 158 -19.88 8.88 -11.41
N LEU A 159 -20.42 8.24 -10.38
CA LEU A 159 -21.58 7.38 -10.50
C LEU A 159 -22.51 7.53 -9.30
N ILE A 160 -23.78 7.79 -9.57
CA ILE A 160 -24.84 7.82 -8.56
C ILE A 160 -25.69 6.57 -8.76
N ILE A 161 -25.75 5.72 -7.73
CA ILE A 161 -26.57 4.51 -7.70
C ILE A 161 -27.92 4.88 -7.09
N GLU A 162 -28.94 5.01 -7.95
CA GLU A 162 -30.31 5.41 -7.57
C GLU A 162 -31.29 4.24 -7.47
N ARG A 163 -30.86 3.05 -7.91
CA ARG A 163 -31.59 1.79 -7.84
C ARG A 163 -30.61 0.65 -7.61
N ASP A 164 -31.12 -0.49 -7.18
CA ASP A 164 -30.30 -1.69 -7.01
C ASP A 164 -29.48 -1.98 -8.27
N THR A 165 -28.16 -2.03 -8.09
CA THR A 165 -27.19 -2.12 -9.16
C THR A 165 -26.12 -3.14 -8.77
N THR A 166 -25.83 -4.06 -9.68
CA THR A 166 -24.76 -5.05 -9.50
C THR A 166 -23.65 -4.73 -10.50
N PHE A 167 -22.41 -4.63 -10.02
CA PHE A 167 -21.24 -4.43 -10.88
C PHE A 167 -20.82 -5.73 -11.56
N GLY A 168 -20.10 -5.60 -12.69
CA GLY A 168 -19.41 -6.73 -13.30
C GLY A 168 -18.19 -7.18 -12.47
N ALA A 169 -17.75 -8.40 -12.71
CA ALA A 169 -16.50 -8.96 -12.15
C ALA A 169 -15.49 -9.39 -13.22
N THR A 170 -15.85 -9.32 -14.51
CA THR A 170 -14.97 -9.74 -15.62
C THR A 170 -13.79 -8.81 -15.82
N ARG A 171 -14.05 -7.50 -15.84
CA ARG A 171 -13.03 -6.46 -15.98
C ARG A 171 -12.89 -5.70 -14.65
N PRO A 172 -11.67 -5.27 -14.27
CA PRO A 172 -11.54 -4.31 -13.19
C PRO A 172 -12.28 -3.02 -13.53
N THR A 173 -13.01 -2.47 -12.57
CA THR A 173 -13.67 -1.17 -12.69
C THR A 173 -12.72 -0.08 -12.19
N LEU A 174 -12.30 0.82 -13.08
CA LEU A 174 -11.54 2.02 -12.73
C LEU A 174 -12.49 3.16 -12.38
N LEU A 175 -12.50 3.56 -11.11
CA LEU A 175 -13.25 4.73 -10.63
C LEU A 175 -12.34 5.96 -10.56
N ARG A 176 -12.64 6.97 -11.40
CA ARG A 176 -11.84 8.21 -11.47
C ARG A 176 -12.23 9.25 -10.42
N ASP A 177 -13.53 9.37 -10.16
CA ASP A 177 -14.10 10.28 -9.17
C ASP A 177 -14.83 9.44 -8.11
N SER A 178 -16.14 9.54 -7.91
CA SER A 178 -16.77 8.86 -6.76
C SER A 178 -18.03 8.09 -7.09
N ILE A 179 -18.34 7.13 -6.20
CA ILE A 179 -19.63 6.44 -6.16
C ILE A 179 -20.45 7.01 -5.01
N VAL A 180 -21.72 7.32 -5.27
CA VAL A 180 -22.72 7.62 -4.23
C VAL A 180 -23.87 6.62 -4.34
N VAL A 181 -24.06 5.78 -3.34
CA VAL A 181 -25.23 4.92 -3.21
C VAL A 181 -26.33 5.68 -2.50
N ARG A 182 -27.40 6.06 -3.21
CA ARG A 182 -28.53 6.81 -2.64
C ARG A 182 -29.30 5.95 -1.63
N SER A 183 -29.96 6.63 -0.71
CA SER A 183 -30.90 5.97 0.22
C SER A 183 -31.95 5.18 -0.58
N GLY A 184 -32.24 3.96 -0.14
CA GLY A 184 -33.15 3.03 -0.82
C GLY A 184 -32.54 2.21 -1.97
N ALA A 185 -31.30 2.49 -2.37
CA ALA A 185 -30.59 1.71 -3.39
C ALA A 185 -29.51 0.81 -2.79
N THR A 186 -29.23 -0.30 -3.47
CA THR A 186 -28.15 -1.23 -3.12
C THR A 186 -27.09 -1.26 -4.22
N LEU A 187 -25.82 -1.15 -3.85
CA LEU A 187 -24.70 -1.51 -4.71
C LEU A 187 -24.20 -2.90 -4.33
N THR A 188 -24.21 -3.83 -5.28
CA THR A 188 -23.72 -5.19 -5.11
C THR A 188 -22.42 -5.40 -5.90
N LEU A 189 -21.38 -5.87 -5.21
CA LEU A 189 -20.10 -6.29 -5.78
C LEU A 189 -20.04 -7.83 -5.73
N PRO A 190 -20.12 -8.52 -6.87
CA PRO A 190 -19.99 -9.98 -6.93
C PRO A 190 -18.59 -10.48 -6.52
N ALA A 191 -18.48 -11.78 -6.24
CA ALA A 191 -17.21 -12.44 -5.98
C ALA A 191 -16.19 -12.18 -7.11
N GLY A 192 -14.94 -11.88 -6.74
CA GLY A 192 -13.86 -11.59 -7.68
C GLY A 192 -13.85 -10.18 -8.27
N SER A 193 -14.82 -9.31 -7.94
CA SER A 193 -14.80 -7.91 -8.39
C SER A 193 -13.51 -7.19 -7.99
N ARG A 194 -12.96 -6.40 -8.91
CA ARG A 194 -11.79 -5.54 -8.69
C ARG A 194 -12.14 -4.09 -8.98
N ILE A 195 -12.06 -3.24 -7.97
CA ILE A 195 -12.33 -1.80 -8.06
C ILE A 195 -11.01 -1.05 -7.86
N LEU A 196 -10.58 -0.35 -8.90
CA LEU A 196 -9.36 0.44 -8.93
C LEU A 196 -9.71 1.90 -8.69
N MET A 197 -9.24 2.44 -7.58
CA MET A 197 -9.55 3.77 -7.09
C MET A 197 -8.48 4.74 -7.54
N ALA A 198 -8.87 5.80 -8.26
CA ALA A 198 -8.01 6.95 -8.52
C ALA A 198 -7.84 7.80 -7.25
N ASN A 199 -6.88 8.74 -7.26
CA ASN A 199 -6.50 9.51 -6.07
C ASN A 199 -7.67 10.26 -5.39
N ASN A 200 -8.54 10.86 -6.18
CA ASN A 200 -9.68 11.62 -5.65
C ASN A 200 -10.89 10.74 -5.32
N ALA A 201 -10.83 9.46 -5.65
CA ALA A 201 -11.97 8.58 -5.58
C ALA A 201 -12.35 8.18 -4.16
N HIS A 202 -13.65 8.07 -3.92
CA HIS A 202 -14.22 7.54 -2.67
C HIS A 202 -15.61 6.95 -2.91
N ILE A 203 -16.10 6.17 -1.94
CA ILE A 203 -17.43 5.56 -1.97
C ILE A 203 -18.25 6.10 -0.81
N MET A 204 -19.37 6.74 -1.11
CA MET A 204 -20.35 7.22 -0.14
C MET A 204 -21.60 6.34 -0.18
N VAL A 205 -21.97 5.75 0.95
CA VAL A 205 -23.07 4.79 1.06
C VAL A 205 -24.16 5.37 1.96
N ARG A 206 -25.21 5.90 1.35
CA ARG A 206 -26.46 6.31 2.02
C ARG A 206 -27.54 5.23 1.96
N GLY A 207 -27.48 4.39 0.93
CA GLY A 207 -28.26 3.17 0.79
C GLY A 207 -27.55 1.98 1.43
N ARG A 208 -27.26 0.95 0.64
CA ARG A 208 -26.66 -0.30 1.10
C ARG A 208 -25.50 -0.72 0.20
N LEU A 209 -24.40 -1.18 0.79
CA LEU A 209 -23.30 -1.82 0.09
C LEU A 209 -23.25 -3.32 0.44
N ILE A 210 -23.27 -4.16 -0.59
CA ILE A 210 -23.16 -5.62 -0.47
C ILE A 210 -21.96 -6.08 -1.28
N ALA A 211 -21.00 -6.72 -0.62
CA ALA A 211 -19.83 -7.32 -1.27
C ALA A 211 -19.82 -8.82 -0.98
N GLU A 212 -20.00 -9.63 -2.02
CA GLU A 212 -20.26 -11.07 -1.94
C GLU A 212 -19.01 -11.88 -2.29
N GLY A 213 -17.85 -11.47 -1.77
CA GLY A 213 -16.60 -12.20 -1.98
C GLY A 213 -16.64 -13.59 -1.36
N THR A 214 -15.71 -14.43 -1.80
CA THR A 214 -15.43 -15.75 -1.20
C THR A 214 -13.93 -15.88 -0.90
N PRO A 215 -13.47 -16.87 -0.11
CA PRO A 215 -12.03 -17.08 0.08
C PRO A 215 -11.28 -17.29 -1.24
N ALA A 216 -11.90 -17.98 -2.20
CA ALA A 216 -11.32 -18.27 -3.51
C ALA A 216 -11.38 -17.06 -4.47
N GLN A 217 -12.40 -16.22 -4.35
CA GLN A 217 -12.64 -15.07 -5.21
C GLN A 217 -12.94 -13.84 -4.36
N ARG A 218 -11.87 -13.32 -3.74
CA ARG A 218 -11.94 -12.10 -2.92
C ARG A 218 -12.26 -10.89 -3.79
N ILE A 219 -12.94 -9.92 -3.18
CA ILE A 219 -13.17 -8.61 -3.79
C ILE A 219 -12.00 -7.70 -3.44
N MET A 220 -11.47 -6.97 -4.42
CA MET A 220 -10.37 -6.03 -4.21
C MET A 220 -10.84 -4.60 -4.42
N ILE A 221 -10.65 -3.73 -3.43
CA ILE A 221 -10.82 -2.28 -3.54
C ILE A 221 -9.48 -1.62 -3.18
N GLU A 222 -8.79 -1.13 -4.21
CA GLU A 222 -7.37 -0.77 -4.11
C GLU A 222 -7.01 0.38 -5.04
N ASN A 223 -5.79 0.90 -4.89
CA ASN A 223 -5.31 1.98 -5.75
C ASN A 223 -4.97 1.49 -7.18
N LEU A 224 -4.96 2.41 -8.13
CA LEU A 224 -4.67 2.15 -9.54
C LEU A 224 -3.20 1.78 -9.86
N ARG A 225 -2.25 2.15 -8.99
CA ARG A 225 -0.80 2.04 -9.27
C ARG A 225 -0.23 0.72 -8.78
N HIS A 226 0.36 -0.02 -9.71
CA HIS A 226 1.06 -1.27 -9.42
C HIS A 226 2.58 -1.15 -9.48
N ASP A 227 3.09 -0.07 -10.07
CA ASP A 227 4.52 0.17 -10.24
C ASP A 227 5.30 0.33 -8.93
N LEU A 228 6.62 0.47 -9.02
CA LEU A 228 7.51 0.57 -7.88
C LEU A 228 7.63 2.02 -7.38
N LEU A 229 7.45 2.23 -6.08
CA LEU A 229 7.78 3.49 -5.39
C LEU A 229 9.31 3.60 -5.18
N LEU A 230 9.91 2.50 -4.72
CA LEU A 230 11.35 2.30 -4.57
C LEU A 230 11.68 0.92 -5.16
N GLN A 231 12.97 0.64 -5.39
CA GLN A 231 13.46 -0.59 -6.04
C GLN A 231 12.74 -1.89 -5.62
N ASP A 232 12.41 -2.04 -4.33
CA ASP A 232 11.76 -3.24 -3.79
C ASP A 232 10.38 -2.98 -3.14
N VAL A 233 9.82 -1.78 -3.31
CA VAL A 233 8.59 -1.35 -2.62
C VAL A 233 7.53 -0.94 -3.65
N PRO A 234 6.50 -1.78 -3.90
CA PRO A 234 5.44 -1.47 -4.85
C PRO A 234 4.41 -0.49 -4.28
N TYR A 235 3.80 0.31 -5.17
CA TYR A 235 2.71 1.23 -4.84
C TYR A 235 1.47 0.52 -4.27
N THR A 236 1.29 -0.77 -4.55
CA THR A 236 0.23 -1.60 -3.95
C THR A 236 0.30 -1.68 -2.42
N LEU A 237 1.42 -1.32 -1.80
CA LEU A 237 1.57 -1.26 -0.35
C LEU A 237 1.41 0.14 0.23
N VAL A 238 1.41 1.18 -0.61
CA VAL A 238 1.50 2.58 -0.15
C VAL A 238 0.13 3.05 0.36
N PRO A 239 0.04 3.61 1.58
CA PRO A 239 -1.22 4.15 2.11
C PRO A 239 -1.60 5.51 1.48
N GLY A 240 -2.86 5.93 1.63
CA GLY A 240 -3.29 7.30 1.30
C GLY A 240 -3.39 7.64 -0.20
N GLN A 241 -3.57 6.63 -1.05
CA GLN A 241 -3.64 6.75 -2.51
C GLN A 241 -5.05 6.98 -3.06
N TRP A 242 -6.09 6.93 -2.22
CA TRP A 242 -7.47 7.30 -2.54
C TRP A 242 -8.22 7.69 -1.25
N GLY A 243 -9.50 8.02 -1.30
CA GLY A 243 -10.30 8.40 -0.13
C GLY A 243 -10.52 7.25 0.85
N GLY A 244 -11.68 6.60 0.73
CA GLY A 244 -12.11 5.49 1.58
C GLY A 244 -13.60 5.21 1.36
N ILE A 245 -14.20 4.41 2.23
CA ILE A 245 -15.64 4.12 2.23
C ILE A 245 -16.29 4.83 3.41
N SER A 246 -17.33 5.63 3.13
CA SER A 246 -18.13 6.31 4.14
C SER A 246 -19.55 5.79 4.11
N ILE A 247 -20.05 5.29 5.24
CA ILE A 247 -21.41 4.79 5.44
C ILE A 247 -22.12 5.82 6.31
N SER A 248 -23.14 6.47 5.75
CA SER A 248 -23.82 7.58 6.42
C SER A 248 -24.75 7.11 7.55
N GLU A 249 -25.23 8.04 8.37
CA GLU A 249 -26.10 7.77 9.51
C GLU A 249 -27.33 6.93 9.18
N GLU A 250 -28.02 7.25 8.08
CA GLU A 250 -29.25 6.55 7.67
C GLU A 250 -29.01 5.15 7.10
N SER A 251 -27.78 4.85 6.66
CA SER A 251 -27.45 3.57 6.04
C SER A 251 -27.44 2.44 7.06
N LYS A 252 -28.00 1.28 6.67
CA LYS A 252 -28.13 0.07 7.48
C LYS A 252 -27.92 -1.18 6.63
N GLY A 253 -27.53 -2.29 7.27
CA GLY A 253 -27.45 -3.59 6.64
C GLY A 253 -26.29 -3.77 5.65
N ASN A 254 -25.23 -2.96 5.75
CA ASN A 254 -24.07 -3.10 4.89
C ASN A 254 -23.32 -4.39 5.22
N GLU A 255 -22.94 -5.14 4.19
CA GLU A 255 -22.36 -6.46 4.35
C GLU A 255 -21.18 -6.64 3.41
N LEU A 256 -20.00 -6.86 3.99
CA LEU A 256 -18.77 -7.06 3.27
C LEU A 256 -18.24 -8.44 3.60
N ARG A 257 -18.17 -9.30 2.59
CA ARG A 257 -17.63 -10.66 2.69
C ARG A 257 -16.39 -10.78 1.83
N TYR A 258 -15.30 -11.28 2.43
CA TYR A 258 -14.04 -11.55 1.74
C TYR A 258 -13.55 -10.40 0.85
N THR A 259 -13.69 -9.18 1.37
CA THR A 259 -13.26 -7.95 0.71
C THR A 259 -11.93 -7.49 1.27
N THR A 260 -10.99 -7.18 0.40
CA THR A 260 -9.74 -6.51 0.75
C THR A 260 -9.82 -5.04 0.34
N ILE A 261 -9.68 -4.15 1.32
CA ILE A 261 -9.66 -2.69 1.16
C ILE A 261 -8.28 -2.22 1.59
N ARG A 262 -7.57 -1.54 0.69
CA ARG A 262 -6.21 -1.05 1.00
C ARG A 262 -5.89 0.26 0.33
N ASN A 263 -4.82 0.89 0.81
CA ASN A 263 -4.25 2.13 0.27
C ASN A 263 -5.12 3.39 0.45
N GLY A 264 -6.15 3.35 1.30
CA GLY A 264 -7.02 4.51 1.53
C GLY A 264 -6.38 5.60 2.41
N ARG A 265 -6.92 6.82 2.32
CA ARG A 265 -6.71 7.91 3.29
C ARG A 265 -7.47 7.60 4.58
N TRP A 266 -8.65 6.99 4.48
CA TRP A 266 -9.35 6.25 5.53
C TRP A 266 -9.77 4.89 4.98
N GLY A 267 -10.07 3.91 5.84
CA GLY A 267 -10.60 2.62 5.39
C GLY A 267 -12.12 2.69 5.29
N ILE A 268 -12.82 2.36 6.37
CA ILE A 268 -14.28 2.44 6.48
C ILE A 268 -14.66 3.36 7.63
N ILE A 269 -15.54 4.34 7.38
CA ILE A 269 -16.16 5.17 8.40
C ILE A 269 -17.66 4.90 8.39
N ALA A 270 -18.20 4.40 9.50
CA ALA A 270 -19.64 4.20 9.71
C ALA A 270 -20.16 5.24 10.69
N GLU A 271 -20.88 6.23 10.18
CA GLU A 271 -21.36 7.37 10.96
C GLU A 271 -22.70 7.04 11.63
N GLY A 272 -22.83 7.39 12.90
CA GLY A 272 -24.09 7.39 13.63
C GLY A 272 -24.89 6.07 13.71
N GLY A 273 -26.11 6.21 14.22
CA GLY A 273 -27.09 5.14 14.33
C GLY A 273 -27.31 4.68 15.77
N THR A 274 -28.57 4.43 16.09
CA THR A 274 -29.02 3.93 17.41
C THR A 274 -29.59 2.52 17.34
N ASP A 275 -29.84 2.03 16.12
CA ASP A 275 -30.40 0.71 15.88
C ASP A 275 -29.32 -0.37 16.04
N VAL A 276 -29.59 -1.30 16.95
CA VAL A 276 -28.73 -2.46 17.25
C VAL A 276 -29.43 -3.78 16.95
N SER A 277 -30.62 -3.74 16.33
CA SER A 277 -31.35 -4.95 15.91
C SER A 277 -30.80 -5.55 14.61
N THR A 278 -30.26 -4.70 13.74
CA THR A 278 -29.62 -5.07 12.48
C THR A 278 -28.22 -4.49 12.45
N PRO A 279 -27.18 -5.25 12.05
CA PRO A 279 -25.85 -4.70 11.86
C PRO A 279 -25.89 -3.52 10.89
N LYS A 280 -25.31 -2.39 11.30
CA LYS A 280 -25.03 -1.26 10.40
C LYS A 280 -23.95 -1.66 9.41
N LEU A 281 -22.95 -2.40 9.90
CA LEU A 281 -21.84 -2.95 9.14
C LEU A 281 -21.52 -4.37 9.65
N LEU A 282 -21.59 -5.34 8.74
CA LEU A 282 -21.04 -6.68 8.91
C LEU A 282 -19.79 -6.81 8.02
N MET A 283 -18.67 -7.20 8.63
CA MET A 283 -17.44 -7.58 7.94
C MET A 283 -17.14 -9.04 8.28
N GLN A 284 -17.07 -9.90 7.26
CA GLN A 284 -16.70 -11.30 7.44
C GLN A 284 -15.62 -11.72 6.44
N GLY A 285 -14.47 -12.20 6.93
CA GLY A 285 -13.35 -12.54 6.05
C GLY A 285 -12.69 -11.33 5.38
N CYS A 286 -12.86 -10.12 5.92
CA CYS A 286 -12.36 -8.89 5.32
C CYS A 286 -10.92 -8.58 5.73
N MET A 287 -10.22 -7.82 4.88
CA MET A 287 -8.91 -7.23 5.17
C MET A 287 -8.99 -5.73 4.94
N VAL A 288 -8.73 -4.91 5.96
CA VAL A 288 -8.59 -3.45 5.82
C VAL A 288 -7.18 -3.06 6.25
N THR A 289 -6.29 -2.77 5.31
CA THR A 289 -4.86 -2.62 5.60
C THR A 289 -4.20 -1.47 4.85
N ASN A 290 -3.07 -0.99 5.35
CA ASN A 290 -2.23 0.04 4.73
C ASN A 290 -3.04 1.32 4.50
N ILE A 291 -3.58 1.87 5.58
CA ILE A 291 -4.43 3.06 5.57
C ILE A 291 -3.68 4.24 6.21
N LYS A 292 -3.74 5.43 5.59
CA LYS A 292 -3.02 6.62 6.11
C LYS A 292 -3.67 7.17 7.39
N GLY A 293 -4.99 7.12 7.49
CA GLY A 293 -5.78 7.49 8.66
C GLY A 293 -6.24 6.28 9.46
N THR A 294 -7.50 6.30 9.90
CA THR A 294 -8.13 5.20 10.64
C THR A 294 -8.56 4.07 9.72
N GLY A 295 -8.33 2.82 10.14
CA GLY A 295 -8.70 1.62 9.39
C GLY A 295 -10.20 1.43 9.33
N VAL A 296 -10.83 1.12 10.46
CA VAL A 296 -12.29 1.10 10.60
C VAL A 296 -12.69 1.98 11.75
N ALA A 297 -13.68 2.83 11.53
CA ALA A 297 -14.20 3.72 12.53
C ALA A 297 -15.72 3.67 12.53
N ALA A 298 -16.33 3.57 13.69
CA ALA A 298 -17.78 3.57 13.83
C ALA A 298 -18.24 4.43 14.99
N SER A 299 -19.37 5.11 14.81
CA SER A 299 -20.08 5.78 15.90
C SER A 299 -21.50 5.27 16.00
N GLY A 300 -21.91 4.78 17.17
CA GLY A 300 -23.21 4.13 17.36
C GLY A 300 -23.37 2.83 16.56
N GLY A 301 -24.62 2.34 16.51
CA GLY A 301 -25.02 1.15 15.77
C GLY A 301 -24.41 -0.18 16.23
N LEU A 302 -24.85 -1.27 15.60
CA LEU A 302 -24.25 -2.60 15.73
C LEU A 302 -23.19 -2.82 14.62
N ILE A 303 -21.96 -3.11 15.01
CA ILE A 303 -20.83 -3.43 14.14
C ILE A 303 -20.40 -4.88 14.41
N ARG A 304 -20.34 -5.71 13.37
CA ARG A 304 -19.85 -7.09 13.47
C ARG A 304 -18.61 -7.27 12.62
N ILE A 305 -17.52 -7.72 13.24
CA ILE A 305 -16.25 -7.98 12.57
C ILE A 305 -15.85 -9.41 12.92
N GLU A 306 -15.88 -10.27 11.91
CA GLU A 306 -15.78 -11.72 12.07
C GLU A 306 -14.71 -12.28 11.15
N ASN A 307 -13.83 -13.14 11.67
CA ASN A 307 -12.77 -13.78 10.88
C ASN A 307 -12.00 -12.80 9.96
N SER A 308 -11.74 -11.58 10.46
CA SER A 308 -11.26 -10.45 9.64
C SER A 308 -9.98 -9.85 10.19
N GLU A 309 -9.23 -9.19 9.32
CA GLU A 309 -8.05 -8.40 9.67
C GLU A 309 -8.31 -6.90 9.45
N ILE A 310 -7.95 -6.10 10.45
CA ILE A 310 -7.75 -4.66 10.27
C ILE A 310 -6.34 -4.34 10.74
N SER A 311 -5.53 -3.73 9.89
CA SER A 311 -4.11 -3.57 10.20
C SER A 311 -3.43 -2.37 9.56
N ASN A 312 -2.21 -2.10 10.04
CA ASN A 312 -1.26 -1.16 9.43
C ASN A 312 -1.88 0.20 9.08
N THR A 313 -2.25 0.94 10.13
CA THR A 313 -2.87 2.26 10.02
C THR A 313 -1.98 3.31 10.68
N SER A 314 -1.87 4.50 10.10
CA SER A 314 -1.21 5.61 10.81
C SER A 314 -2.11 6.20 11.90
N GLY A 315 -3.43 6.26 11.68
CA GLY A 315 -4.42 6.54 12.73
C GLY A 315 -4.73 5.31 13.59
N TYR A 316 -5.91 5.29 14.20
CA TYR A 316 -6.39 4.10 14.91
C TYR A 316 -6.62 2.94 13.95
N THR A 317 -6.40 1.71 14.38
CA THR A 317 -6.71 0.56 13.52
C THR A 317 -8.20 0.27 13.53
N LEU A 318 -8.79 0.18 14.73
CA LEU A 318 -10.22 0.15 14.98
C LEU A 318 -10.59 1.25 15.99
N ALA A 319 -11.52 2.13 15.62
CA ALA A 319 -12.06 3.16 16.52
C ALA A 319 -13.58 3.04 16.66
N LEU A 320 -14.06 3.00 17.89
CA LEU A 320 -15.47 2.77 18.22
C LEU A 320 -15.95 3.83 19.19
N PHE A 321 -17.05 4.50 18.88
CA PHE A 321 -17.62 5.59 19.68
C PHE A 321 -19.09 5.31 19.97
N GLY A 322 -19.40 4.87 21.18
CA GLY A 322 -20.78 4.58 21.60
C GLY A 322 -21.44 3.41 20.85
N SER A 323 -20.67 2.63 20.09
CA SER A 323 -21.15 1.48 19.30
C SER A 323 -21.35 0.22 20.15
N VAL A 324 -22.19 -0.68 19.65
CA VAL A 324 -22.18 -2.09 20.01
C VAL A 324 -21.30 -2.82 18.99
N CYS A 325 -20.20 -3.41 19.43
CA CYS A 325 -19.27 -4.09 18.55
C CYS A 325 -19.03 -5.53 18.98
N GLU A 326 -19.09 -6.45 18.03
CA GLU A 326 -18.75 -7.86 18.18
C GLU A 326 -17.54 -8.15 17.29
N LEU A 327 -16.36 -8.31 17.91
CA LEU A 327 -15.11 -8.63 17.24
C LEU A 327 -14.71 -10.08 17.57
N ILE A 328 -14.97 -10.97 16.62
CA ILE A 328 -14.90 -12.41 16.83
C ILE A 328 -13.91 -13.03 15.85
N GLN A 329 -13.03 -13.89 16.35
CA GLN A 329 -12.06 -14.64 15.54
C GLN A 329 -11.22 -13.73 14.64
N SER A 330 -10.89 -12.52 15.08
CA SER A 330 -10.36 -11.45 14.22
C SER A 330 -9.02 -10.91 14.72
N THR A 331 -8.25 -10.30 13.84
CA THR A 331 -6.91 -9.78 14.13
C THR A 331 -6.87 -8.27 13.90
N ILE A 332 -6.59 -7.50 14.95
CA ILE A 332 -6.37 -6.06 14.91
C ILE A 332 -4.90 -5.81 15.24
N CYS A 333 -4.08 -5.61 14.21
CA CYS A 333 -2.62 -5.51 14.39
C CYS A 333 -2.06 -4.23 13.78
N ASN A 334 -1.21 -3.51 14.52
CA ASN A 334 -0.62 -2.28 14.00
C ASN A 334 0.91 -2.22 14.12
N PHE A 335 1.57 -2.59 13.02
CA PHE A 335 3.02 -2.48 12.84
C PHE A 335 3.35 -1.49 11.72
N TYR A 336 2.54 -0.45 11.56
CA TYR A 336 2.69 0.56 10.54
C TYR A 336 4.04 1.29 10.65
N ARG A 337 4.80 1.35 9.54
CA ARG A 337 6.14 1.98 9.48
C ARG A 337 6.32 3.00 8.37
N TRP A 338 5.25 3.37 7.66
CA TRP A 338 5.32 4.39 6.61
C TRP A 338 5.46 5.82 7.15
N ASP A 339 5.04 6.05 8.40
CA ASP A 339 5.07 7.34 9.09
C ASP A 339 4.91 7.10 10.61
N THR A 340 4.90 8.18 11.39
CA THR A 340 4.61 8.16 12.82
C THR A 340 3.16 7.76 13.07
N ARG A 341 2.97 6.71 13.88
CA ARG A 341 1.64 6.27 14.32
C ARG A 341 1.00 7.29 15.27
N GLN A 342 -0.18 7.77 14.90
CA GLN A 342 -1.02 8.69 15.65
C GLN A 342 -2.01 7.98 16.58
N GLY A 343 -2.42 6.74 16.27
CA GLY A 343 -3.40 5.98 17.08
C GLY A 343 -2.94 4.58 17.52
N GLU A 344 -3.58 4.08 18.57
CA GLU A 344 -3.52 2.68 19.03
C GLU A 344 -4.23 1.73 18.05
N ALA A 345 -3.97 0.42 18.19
CA ALA A 345 -4.70 -0.59 17.42
C ALA A 345 -6.22 -0.55 17.72
N LEU A 346 -6.61 -0.43 19.00
CA LEU A 346 -8.01 -0.29 19.41
C LEU A 346 -8.23 0.99 20.21
N ARG A 347 -9.16 1.82 19.74
CA ARG A 347 -9.77 2.90 20.51
C ARG A 347 -11.24 2.56 20.75
N TYR A 348 -11.63 2.43 22.02
CA TYR A 348 -13.03 2.27 22.40
C TYR A 348 -13.45 3.38 23.35
N VAL A 349 -14.42 4.17 22.90
CA VAL A 349 -15.07 5.21 23.69
C VAL A 349 -16.51 4.79 23.93
N SER A 350 -16.92 4.66 25.19
CA SER A 350 -18.28 4.21 25.51
C SER A 350 -19.35 5.28 25.26
N ALA A 351 -18.97 6.56 25.19
CA ALA A 351 -19.83 7.64 24.75
C ALA A 351 -19.93 7.73 23.22
N PHE A 352 -21.09 8.16 22.75
CA PHE A 352 -21.38 8.41 21.35
C PHE A 352 -20.69 9.69 20.86
N ALA A 353 -20.27 9.72 19.60
CA ALA A 353 -19.74 10.91 18.93
C ALA A 353 -20.53 11.17 17.64
N PRO A 354 -21.14 12.35 17.43
CA PRO A 354 -21.91 12.62 16.22
C PRO A 354 -21.10 12.46 14.93
N GLU A 355 -19.82 12.85 14.98
CA GLU A 355 -18.86 12.68 13.89
C GLU A 355 -17.70 11.83 14.38
N VAL A 356 -17.28 10.89 13.54
CA VAL A 356 -16.11 10.06 13.82
C VAL A 356 -14.87 10.96 13.79
N ALA A 357 -14.26 11.19 14.97
CA ALA A 357 -13.08 12.06 15.20
C ALA A 357 -13.33 13.58 15.33
N GLY A 358 -14.55 14.02 15.64
CA GLY A 358 -14.85 15.42 15.96
C GLY A 358 -16.18 15.60 16.72
N GLY A 359 -16.27 16.62 17.56
CA GLY A 359 -17.50 16.95 18.30
C GLY A 359 -17.51 16.52 19.77
N ALA A 360 -18.53 16.98 20.51
CA ALA A 360 -18.69 16.67 21.93
C ALA A 360 -19.23 15.23 22.12
N TYR A 361 -18.63 14.51 23.06
CA TYR A 361 -19.11 13.19 23.43
C TYR A 361 -20.47 13.26 24.14
N ILE A 362 -21.38 12.38 23.73
CA ILE A 362 -22.71 12.23 24.32
C ILE A 362 -22.71 10.91 25.11
N PRO A 363 -22.93 10.93 26.44
CA PRO A 363 -23.01 9.71 27.23
C PRO A 363 -24.01 8.72 26.62
N SER A 364 -23.58 7.47 26.42
CA SER A 364 -24.42 6.39 25.93
C SER A 364 -24.45 5.27 26.96
N SER A 365 -25.63 4.69 27.23
CA SER A 365 -25.78 3.52 28.10
C SER A 365 -25.79 2.20 27.32
N GLY A 366 -25.98 2.25 26.00
CA GLY A 366 -26.15 1.06 25.15
C GLY A 366 -24.85 0.51 24.53
N SER A 367 -23.74 1.21 24.64
CA SER A 367 -22.46 0.77 24.04
C SER A 367 -21.88 -0.47 24.75
N ARG A 368 -21.33 -1.38 23.95
CA ARG A 368 -20.76 -2.65 24.40
C ARG A 368 -19.72 -3.14 23.42
N LEU A 369 -18.62 -3.71 23.91
CA LEU A 369 -17.58 -4.32 23.07
C LEU A 369 -17.34 -5.78 23.49
N VAL A 370 -17.51 -6.71 22.55
CA VAL A 370 -17.18 -8.12 22.73
C VAL A 370 -15.94 -8.46 21.92
N LEU A 371 -14.95 -9.02 22.61
CA LEU A 371 -13.69 -9.50 22.08
C LEU A 371 -13.62 -11.01 22.38
N SER A 372 -13.72 -11.85 21.36
CA SER A 372 -13.71 -13.31 21.53
C SER A 372 -12.84 -13.98 20.48
N ASN A 373 -11.89 -14.82 20.89
CA ASN A 373 -10.92 -15.44 19.98
C ASN A 373 -10.18 -14.42 19.10
N SER A 374 -9.93 -13.21 19.61
CA SER A 374 -9.40 -12.11 18.80
C SER A 374 -8.03 -11.65 19.28
N ILE A 375 -7.28 -11.03 18.36
CA ILE A 375 -5.94 -10.48 18.61
C ILE A 375 -6.02 -8.95 18.57
N ILE A 376 -5.40 -8.29 19.54
CA ILE A 376 -5.09 -6.85 19.51
C ILE A 376 -3.61 -6.66 19.84
N ASP A 377 -2.79 -6.38 18.84
CA ASP A 377 -1.33 -6.28 19.01
C ASP A 377 -0.74 -5.19 18.10
N GLY A 378 0.54 -4.89 18.29
CA GLY A 378 1.22 -3.86 17.52
C GLY A 378 2.51 -3.40 18.18
N SER A 379 3.09 -2.35 17.61
CA SER A 379 4.40 -1.85 17.99
C SER A 379 4.43 -0.91 19.22
N ARG A 380 3.29 -0.54 19.81
CA ARG A 380 3.23 0.34 20.99
C ARG A 380 3.34 -0.50 22.26
N SER A 381 4.44 -0.33 22.98
CA SER A 381 4.69 -1.03 24.24
C SER A 381 3.85 -0.49 25.40
N VAL A 382 3.59 -1.35 26.38
CA VAL A 382 3.20 -0.92 27.73
C VAL A 382 4.46 -0.50 28.48
N VAL A 383 4.44 0.67 29.08
CA VAL A 383 5.52 1.22 29.89
C VAL A 383 5.12 1.14 31.36
N LYS A 384 6.01 0.60 32.19
CA LYS A 384 5.80 0.46 33.64
C LYS A 384 6.76 1.38 34.39
N ILE A 385 6.21 2.27 35.22
CA ILE A 385 6.96 3.17 36.09
C ILE A 385 6.44 2.99 37.52
N GLY A 386 7.19 2.24 38.34
CA GLY A 386 6.69 1.75 39.63
C GLY A 386 5.48 0.84 39.44
N ASP A 387 4.40 1.14 40.16
CA ASP A 387 3.13 0.40 40.06
C ASP A 387 2.18 0.92 38.97
N LYS A 388 2.58 1.97 38.24
CA LYS A 388 1.75 2.57 37.18
C LYS A 388 2.16 2.05 35.82
N GLU A 389 1.17 1.72 35.01
CA GLU A 389 1.33 1.30 33.61
C GLU A 389 0.67 2.32 32.67
N SER A 390 1.31 2.60 31.54
CA SER A 390 0.81 3.48 30.49
C SER A 390 1.14 2.91 29.10
N GLY A 391 0.43 3.36 28.06
CA GLY A 391 0.66 2.86 26.69
C GLY A 391 -0.01 1.51 26.40
N GLY A 392 0.54 0.76 25.45
CA GLY A 392 -0.09 -0.42 24.85
C GLY A 392 -0.93 -0.10 23.61
N GLU A 393 -1.69 -1.09 23.14
CA GLU A 393 -2.47 -1.02 21.90
C GLU A 393 -3.98 -0.86 22.12
N ILE A 394 -4.40 -0.66 23.37
CA ILE A 394 -5.80 -0.43 23.74
C ILE A 394 -5.93 0.90 24.50
N ALA A 395 -6.75 1.78 23.95
CA ALA A 395 -7.13 3.05 24.56
C ALA A 395 -8.64 3.07 24.86
N LEU A 396 -8.99 3.15 26.15
CA LEU A 396 -10.37 3.21 26.64
C LEU A 396 -10.73 4.61 27.12
N SER A 397 -11.99 5.03 26.98
CA SER A 397 -12.50 6.28 27.54
C SER A 397 -14.02 6.27 27.64
N ASP A 398 -14.56 6.92 28.64
CA ASP A 398 -16.01 7.16 28.77
C ASP A 398 -16.47 8.44 28.07
N GLY A 399 -15.57 9.14 27.37
CA GLY A 399 -15.83 10.43 26.73
C GLY A 399 -15.72 11.63 27.67
N SER A 400 -15.45 11.42 28.96
CA SER A 400 -15.14 12.50 29.90
C SER A 400 -13.71 13.02 29.71
N THR A 401 -13.43 14.23 30.21
CA THR A 401 -12.09 14.84 30.18
C THR A 401 -11.05 13.99 30.92
N ASP A 402 -11.46 13.34 32.01
CA ASP A 402 -10.56 12.54 32.85
C ASP A 402 -10.39 11.10 32.34
N GLY A 403 -11.27 10.64 31.45
CA GLY A 403 -11.22 9.32 30.83
C GLY A 403 -11.32 8.17 31.83
N ASN A 404 -12.54 7.78 32.20
CA ASN A 404 -12.75 6.71 33.19
C ASN A 404 -12.64 5.31 32.56
N GLU A 405 -11.43 4.76 32.53
CA GLU A 405 -11.16 3.40 32.01
C GLU A 405 -11.98 2.32 32.72
N ALA A 406 -12.08 2.38 34.06
CA ALA A 406 -12.78 1.36 34.85
C ALA A 406 -14.27 1.29 34.51
N ALA A 407 -14.92 2.44 34.29
CA ALA A 407 -16.31 2.49 33.85
C ALA A 407 -16.49 1.85 32.46
N VAL A 408 -15.52 2.00 31.56
CA VAL A 408 -15.57 1.42 30.21
C VAL A 408 -15.37 -0.09 30.24
N LEU A 409 -14.49 -0.60 31.12
CA LEU A 409 -14.23 -2.04 31.25
C LEU A 409 -15.50 -2.82 31.61
N SER A 410 -16.40 -2.24 32.40
CA SER A 410 -17.71 -2.86 32.70
C SER A 410 -18.61 -3.10 31.47
N ARG A 411 -18.29 -2.47 30.33
CA ARG A 411 -19.00 -2.60 29.05
C ARG A 411 -18.28 -3.51 28.06
N MET A 412 -17.18 -4.13 28.49
CA MET A 412 -16.36 -5.01 27.67
C MET A 412 -16.55 -6.45 28.11
N THR A 413 -16.56 -7.37 27.13
CA THR A 413 -16.46 -8.80 27.37
C THR A 413 -15.26 -9.30 26.59
N MET A 414 -14.25 -9.82 27.30
CA MET A 414 -13.00 -10.29 26.69
C MET A 414 -12.80 -11.76 27.02
N ARG A 415 -12.69 -12.60 25.99
CA ARG A 415 -12.53 -14.05 26.14
C ARG A 415 -11.52 -14.61 25.15
N ASN A 416 -10.66 -15.52 25.61
CA ASN A 416 -9.77 -16.33 24.77
C ASN A 416 -9.02 -15.49 23.71
N SER A 417 -8.46 -14.36 24.14
CA SER A 417 -7.94 -13.33 23.24
C SER A 417 -6.51 -12.97 23.61
N TYR A 418 -5.72 -12.51 22.64
CA TYR A 418 -4.32 -12.13 22.84
C TYR A 418 -4.16 -10.63 22.65
N MET A 419 -3.68 -9.92 23.67
CA MET A 419 -3.75 -8.46 23.72
C MET A 419 -2.49 -7.81 24.27
N ARG A 420 -2.00 -6.77 23.58
CA ARG A 420 -0.99 -5.84 24.10
C ARG A 420 -1.67 -4.70 24.86
N ALA A 421 -1.86 -4.86 26.16
CA ALA A 421 -2.55 -3.87 26.97
C ALA A 421 -2.03 -3.83 28.41
N ARG A 422 -2.40 -2.80 29.15
CA ARG A 422 -2.11 -2.67 30.58
C ARG A 422 -2.80 -3.79 31.37
N SER A 423 -2.21 -4.20 32.49
CA SER A 423 -2.76 -5.22 33.40
C SER A 423 -4.16 -4.89 33.91
N SER A 424 -4.49 -3.60 34.07
CA SER A 424 -5.85 -3.13 34.41
C SER A 424 -6.91 -3.55 33.40
N ILE A 425 -6.55 -3.63 32.12
CA ILE A 425 -7.43 -4.08 31.05
C ILE A 425 -7.46 -5.61 31.01
N LEU A 426 -6.29 -6.25 31.02
CA LEU A 426 -6.16 -7.71 30.88
C LEU A 426 -6.90 -8.48 31.99
N SER A 427 -6.84 -7.98 33.23
CA SER A 427 -7.51 -8.58 34.39
C SER A 427 -9.04 -8.56 34.32
N GLY A 428 -9.63 -7.72 33.45
CA GLY A 428 -11.07 -7.70 33.21
C GLY A 428 -11.58 -8.81 32.28
N GLY A 429 -10.69 -9.63 31.72
CA GLY A 429 -11.04 -10.70 30.77
C GLY A 429 -10.92 -12.11 31.34
N ILE A 430 -11.45 -13.08 30.60
CA ILE A 430 -11.35 -14.52 30.91
C ILE A 430 -10.46 -15.17 29.86
N SER A 431 -9.40 -15.88 30.28
CA SER A 431 -8.44 -16.50 29.37
C SER A 431 -7.85 -15.50 28.35
N VAL A 432 -7.54 -14.28 28.81
CA VAL A 432 -6.83 -13.29 28.02
C VAL A 432 -5.33 -13.49 28.20
N MET A 433 -4.62 -13.58 27.09
CA MET A 433 -3.17 -13.73 27.01
C MET A 433 -2.54 -12.35 26.78
N GLU A 434 -1.48 -12.06 27.53
CA GLU A 434 -0.73 -10.82 27.35
C GLU A 434 0.23 -10.94 26.16
N ALA A 435 0.27 -9.90 25.33
CA ALA A 435 1.31 -9.68 24.35
C ALA A 435 2.36 -8.74 24.97
N ASP A 436 3.40 -9.31 25.57
CA ASP A 436 4.44 -8.58 26.27
C ASP A 436 5.71 -8.40 25.41
N LYS A 437 6.80 -8.03 26.06
CA LYS A 437 8.12 -7.83 25.43
C LYS A 437 8.88 -9.13 25.17
N GLU A 438 8.52 -10.21 25.86
CA GLU A 438 9.10 -11.55 25.71
C GLU A 438 8.51 -12.26 24.48
N ASN A 439 7.28 -11.90 24.09
CA ASN A 439 6.68 -12.34 22.83
C ASN A 439 7.28 -11.59 21.63
N LEU A 440 8.49 -12.01 21.21
CA LEU A 440 9.17 -11.45 20.04
C LEU A 440 8.30 -11.56 18.79
N VAL A 441 8.06 -10.43 18.11
CA VAL A 441 7.21 -10.34 16.92
C VAL A 441 7.60 -11.36 15.84
N ASP A 442 8.90 -11.59 15.67
CA ASP A 442 9.44 -12.53 14.68
C ASP A 442 9.29 -14.00 15.05
N SER A 443 8.89 -14.30 16.29
CA SER A 443 8.49 -15.62 16.78
C SER A 443 6.97 -15.79 16.86
N THR A 444 6.22 -14.70 16.68
CA THR A 444 4.76 -14.66 16.79
C THR A 444 4.10 -14.66 15.41
N TYR A 445 4.54 -13.79 14.50
CA TYR A 445 3.92 -13.60 13.19
C TYR A 445 4.86 -13.95 12.05
N TYR A 446 4.29 -14.35 10.91
CA TYR A 446 5.06 -14.70 9.72
C TYR A 446 5.95 -13.54 9.23
N CYS A 447 5.42 -12.32 9.13
CA CYS A 447 6.18 -11.10 8.82
C CYS A 447 5.46 -9.83 9.28
N VAL A 448 6.18 -8.87 9.87
CA VAL A 448 5.64 -7.57 10.32
C VAL A 448 6.24 -6.36 9.58
N GLY A 449 6.51 -6.52 8.28
CA GLY A 449 7.03 -5.44 7.42
C GLY A 449 8.55 -5.28 7.42
N TYR A 450 9.29 -6.16 8.10
CA TYR A 450 10.75 -6.16 8.17
C TYR A 450 11.32 -7.49 7.67
N ASP A 451 12.29 -7.40 6.77
CA ASP A 451 13.05 -8.53 6.25
C ASP A 451 14.26 -8.78 7.17
N LEU A 452 14.24 -9.90 7.88
CA LEU A 452 15.29 -10.25 8.86
C LEU A 452 16.63 -10.59 8.22
N GLU A 453 16.61 -11.19 7.02
CA GLU A 453 17.82 -11.58 6.31
C GLU A 453 18.52 -10.35 5.74
N LYS A 454 17.75 -9.49 5.07
CA LYS A 454 18.26 -8.26 4.44
C LYS A 454 18.38 -7.10 5.42
N LYS A 455 17.90 -7.28 6.66
CA LYS A 455 17.88 -6.27 7.73
C LYS A 455 17.27 -4.94 7.28
N LYS A 456 16.21 -4.98 6.49
CA LYS A 456 15.55 -3.79 5.92
C LYS A 456 14.04 -3.90 5.93
N TYR A 457 13.35 -2.77 6.01
CA TYR A 457 11.90 -2.75 5.86
C TYR A 457 11.51 -3.08 4.42
N ASN A 458 10.55 -4.00 4.28
CA ASN A 458 9.93 -4.37 3.01
C ASN A 458 8.44 -4.01 2.97
N PHE A 459 7.87 -3.56 4.10
CA PHE A 459 6.47 -3.15 4.26
C PHE A 459 5.44 -4.22 3.88
N ARG A 460 5.86 -5.49 3.82
CA ARG A 460 5.00 -6.64 3.59
C ARG A 460 4.62 -7.25 4.93
N TYR A 461 3.32 -7.33 5.18
CA TYR A 461 2.77 -7.82 6.44
C TYR A 461 2.05 -9.15 6.19
N ASP A 462 2.32 -10.12 7.05
CA ASP A 462 1.69 -11.43 7.06
C ASP A 462 1.53 -11.84 8.54
N TYR A 463 0.30 -11.73 9.04
CA TYR A 463 -0.05 -12.02 10.43
C TYR A 463 -0.43 -13.47 10.68
N HIS A 464 -0.15 -14.40 9.76
CA HIS A 464 -0.29 -15.81 10.09
C HIS A 464 0.58 -16.13 11.32
N PRO A 465 0.01 -16.77 12.35
CA PRO A 465 0.75 -17.16 13.54
C PRO A 465 1.80 -18.20 13.20
N LEU A 466 2.99 -18.03 13.76
CA LEU A 466 4.01 -19.08 13.75
C LEU A 466 3.63 -20.18 14.76
N PRO A 467 4.14 -21.42 14.59
CA PRO A 467 3.77 -22.55 15.45
C PRO A 467 4.00 -22.34 16.95
N LYS A 468 4.91 -21.45 17.33
CA LYS A 468 5.25 -21.13 18.73
C LYS A 468 4.58 -19.85 19.23
N ALA A 469 3.70 -19.22 18.45
CA ALA A 469 3.00 -18.03 18.90
C ALA A 469 2.18 -18.36 20.17
N PRO A 470 2.15 -17.45 21.16
CA PRO A 470 1.66 -17.74 22.52
C PRO A 470 0.16 -18.04 22.60
N PHE A 471 -0.58 -17.79 21.53
CA PHE A 471 -2.03 -17.95 21.45
C PHE A 471 -2.48 -19.12 20.56
N VAL A 472 -1.53 -19.91 20.06
CA VAL A 472 -1.80 -21.14 19.31
C VAL A 472 -2.30 -22.22 20.27
N GLY A 473 -3.46 -22.82 19.97
CA GLY A 473 -4.08 -23.85 20.79
C GLY A 473 -4.95 -23.34 21.95
N LEU A 474 -5.18 -22.01 22.05
CA LEU A 474 -5.87 -21.37 23.17
C LEU A 474 -7.21 -20.70 22.81
N ALA A 475 -7.65 -20.78 21.55
CA ALA A 475 -8.97 -20.33 21.13
C ALA A 475 -10.08 -21.19 21.76
N ASP A 476 -11.24 -20.59 22.04
CA ASP A 476 -12.44 -21.33 22.40
C ASP A 476 -12.93 -22.13 21.17
N PRO A 477 -12.95 -23.48 21.24
CA PRO A 477 -13.39 -24.32 20.13
C PRO A 477 -14.86 -24.10 19.74
N THR A 478 -15.71 -23.69 20.69
CA THR A 478 -17.14 -23.44 20.45
C THR A 478 -17.31 -22.25 19.51
N VAL A 479 -16.59 -21.15 19.78
CA VAL A 479 -16.56 -19.97 18.92
C VAL A 479 -15.91 -20.29 17.58
N MET A 480 -14.78 -21.02 17.59
CA MET A 480 -14.07 -21.41 16.37
C MET A 480 -14.91 -22.28 15.43
N SER A 481 -15.83 -23.09 15.96
CA SER A 481 -16.69 -23.97 15.15
C SER A 481 -17.60 -23.21 14.15
N ALA A 482 -17.93 -21.95 14.43
CA ALA A 482 -18.66 -21.07 13.52
C ALA A 482 -17.79 -20.56 12.34
N TYR A 483 -16.46 -20.72 12.43
CA TYR A 483 -15.48 -20.22 11.46
C TYR A 483 -14.53 -21.35 11.05
N PRO A 484 -14.99 -22.36 10.27
CA PRO A 484 -14.22 -23.57 9.97
C PRO A 484 -12.97 -23.33 9.10
N THR A 485 -12.88 -22.18 8.45
CA THR A 485 -11.68 -21.75 7.73
C THR A 485 -11.19 -20.41 8.27
N ASP A 486 -9.90 -20.17 8.13
CA ASP A 486 -9.32 -18.88 8.39
C ASP A 486 -9.68 -17.85 7.30
N LEU A 487 -9.19 -16.63 7.46
CA LEU A 487 -9.40 -15.49 6.56
C LEU A 487 -8.97 -15.75 5.10
N THR A 488 -8.00 -16.64 4.89
CA THR A 488 -7.50 -17.02 3.56
C THR A 488 -8.23 -18.23 2.95
N GLY A 489 -9.14 -18.84 3.71
CA GLY A 489 -9.83 -20.08 3.33
C GLY A 489 -9.10 -21.35 3.75
N THR A 490 -8.01 -21.25 4.51
CA THR A 490 -7.30 -22.41 5.04
C THR A 490 -8.14 -23.07 6.13
N PRO A 491 -8.40 -24.39 6.09
CA PRO A 491 -9.15 -25.07 7.13
C PRO A 491 -8.50 -24.93 8.50
N ARG A 492 -9.29 -24.58 9.52
CA ARG A 492 -8.79 -24.48 10.89
C ARG A 492 -8.58 -25.88 11.47
N ARG A 493 -7.35 -26.16 11.90
CA ARG A 493 -6.94 -27.46 12.47
C ARG A 493 -6.42 -27.31 13.89
N THR A 494 -5.98 -26.11 14.24
CA THR A 494 -5.49 -25.78 15.57
C THR A 494 -6.47 -24.80 16.21
N ALA A 495 -6.67 -24.88 17.52
CA ALA A 495 -7.47 -23.92 18.27
C ALA A 495 -6.74 -22.56 18.35
N THR A 496 -6.57 -21.87 17.23
CA THR A 496 -5.74 -20.66 17.12
C THR A 496 -6.60 -19.41 17.20
N VAL A 497 -6.20 -18.48 18.08
CA VAL A 497 -6.82 -17.16 18.23
C VAL A 497 -6.53 -16.30 16.99
N GLY A 498 -7.48 -15.46 16.59
CA GLY A 498 -7.33 -14.49 15.51
C GLY A 498 -7.78 -14.99 14.14
N ALA A 499 -7.57 -14.16 13.11
CA ALA A 499 -8.13 -14.34 11.77
C ALA A 499 -7.46 -15.45 10.94
N TYR A 500 -6.33 -15.98 11.38
CA TYR A 500 -5.48 -16.88 10.60
C TYR A 500 -5.30 -18.25 11.27
N GLU A 501 -5.05 -19.27 10.46
CA GLU A 501 -4.51 -20.56 10.91
C GLU A 501 -2.97 -20.49 11.00
N VAL A 502 -2.37 -21.41 11.77
CA VAL A 502 -0.91 -21.49 11.93
C VAL A 502 -0.23 -21.74 10.59
N LYS A 503 0.84 -20.98 10.33
CA LYS A 503 1.68 -21.12 9.13
C LYS A 503 3.16 -21.18 9.51
N PRO A 504 3.85 -22.32 9.32
CA PRO A 504 5.29 -22.39 9.52
C PRO A 504 6.04 -21.58 8.46
N ARG A 505 7.22 -21.04 8.81
CA ARG A 505 8.17 -20.52 7.83
C ARG A 505 8.83 -21.70 7.09
N PRO A 506 9.10 -21.55 5.78
CA PRO A 506 9.81 -22.54 4.98
C PRO A 506 11.23 -22.81 5.47
#